data_AF-A0A939JQ39-F1
#
_entry.id   AF-A0A939JQ39-F1
#
_cell.length_a   1.000
_cell.length_b   1.000
_cell.length_c   1.000
_cell.angle_alpha   90.00
_cell.angle_beta   90.00
_cell.angle_gamma   90.00
#
_symmetry.space_group_name_H-M   'P 1'
#
loop_
_entity.id
_entity.type
_entity.pdbx_description
1 polymer ?
#
loop_
_entity_poly.entity_id
_entity_poly.type
_entity_poly.pdbx_seq_one_letter_code
_entity_poly.pdbx_strand_id
1 'polypeptide(L)'
;MTTDQGQGQYQHSRAPYIVAMLVLTLIFMSPAIWVWTLQLQVVQNPSGSDWAGNHEANVHFAQLTGLIAGVPAAGGFLGALLAAARRHHAGAGAATGAFLATIGLIAFGVYDFLAHFTLAP
;
A
#
# COMPACT_ATOMS: atom_id res chain seq x y z
N MET A 1 1.51 -15.07 -53.87
CA MET A 1 1.63 -13.78 -53.18
C MET A 1 0.68 -13.82 -51.99
N THR A 2 1.07 -14.54 -50.95
CA THR A 2 0.32 -14.65 -49.68
C THR A 2 0.87 -13.58 -48.76
N THR A 3 0.09 -12.54 -48.55
CA THR A 3 0.35 -11.51 -47.56
C THR A 3 0.29 -12.15 -46.18
N ASP A 4 1.48 -12.47 -45.67
CA ASP A 4 1.74 -12.80 -44.28
C ASP A 4 1.26 -11.60 -43.45
N GLN A 5 0.07 -11.77 -42.88
CA GLN A 5 -0.54 -10.76 -42.04
C GLN A 5 0.30 -10.66 -40.78
N GLY A 6 1.22 -9.69 -40.79
CA GLY A 6 1.80 -9.05 -39.62
C GLY A 6 0.73 -8.35 -38.77
N GLN A 7 -0.39 -9.03 -38.49
CA GLN A 7 -1.22 -8.78 -37.32
C GLN A 7 -0.44 -9.31 -36.13
N GLY A 8 0.65 -8.58 -35.83
CA GLY A 8 1.24 -8.56 -34.51
C GLY A 8 0.09 -8.40 -33.55
N GLN A 9 -0.22 -9.50 -32.89
CA GLN A 9 -1.09 -9.59 -31.75
C GLN A 9 -0.49 -8.69 -30.66
N TYR A 10 -0.61 -7.37 -30.82
CA TYR A 10 -0.73 -6.46 -29.72
C TYR A 10 -2.11 -6.73 -29.10
N GLN A 11 -2.32 -7.97 -28.63
CA GLN A 11 -3.07 -8.16 -27.41
C GLN A 11 -2.45 -7.16 -26.45
N HIS A 12 -3.17 -6.08 -26.19
CA HIS A 12 -2.87 -5.13 -25.14
C HIS A 12 -2.92 -5.95 -23.84
N SER A 13 -1.82 -6.64 -23.58
CA SER A 13 -1.69 -7.54 -22.45
C SER A 13 -1.81 -6.59 -21.27
N ARG A 14 -2.87 -6.74 -20.48
CA ARG A 14 -3.11 -5.85 -19.32
C ARG A 14 -2.18 -6.22 -18.17
N ALA A 15 -1.42 -7.30 -18.32
CA ALA A 15 -0.39 -7.76 -17.40
C ALA A 15 0.66 -6.68 -17.09
N PRO A 16 1.34 -6.02 -18.07
CA PRO A 16 2.25 -4.91 -17.78
C PRO A 16 1.61 -3.76 -17.00
N TYR A 17 0.33 -3.44 -17.23
CA TYR A 17 -0.36 -2.41 -16.46
C TYR A 17 -0.57 -2.82 -14.99
N ILE A 18 -1.03 -4.04 -14.75
CA ILE A 18 -1.23 -4.58 -13.39
C ILE A 18 0.11 -4.62 -12.65
N VAL A 19 1.16 -5.11 -13.32
CA VAL A 19 2.52 -5.15 -12.75
C VAL A 19 3.02 -3.74 -12.43
N ALA A 20 2.87 -2.78 -13.36
CA ALA A 20 3.27 -1.39 -13.11
C ALA A 20 2.54 -0.77 -11.91
N MET A 21 1.23 -1.00 -11.77
CA MET A 21 0.45 -0.51 -10.63
C MET A 21 0.88 -1.14 -9.30
N LEU A 22 1.17 -2.45 -9.29
CA LEU A 22 1.70 -3.12 -8.09
C LEU A 22 3.09 -2.60 -7.73
N VAL A 23 3.97 -2.40 -8.71
CA VAL A 23 5.30 -1.82 -8.50
C VAL A 23 5.19 -0.39 -7.95
N LEU A 24 4.33 0.45 -8.52
CA LEU A 24 4.08 1.79 -7.99
C LEU A 24 3.53 1.76 -6.57
N THR A 25 2.62 0.83 -6.27
CA THR A 25 2.10 0.62 -4.91
C THR A 25 3.22 0.29 -3.93
N LEU A 26 4.14 -0.60 -4.30
CA LEU A 26 5.31 -0.95 -3.48
C LEU A 26 6.27 0.25 -3.30
N ILE A 27 6.52 1.01 -4.37
CA ILE A 27 7.37 2.21 -4.30
C ILE A 27 6.76 3.23 -3.34
N PHE A 28 5.46 3.49 -3.44
CA PHE A 28 4.77 4.42 -2.54
C PHE A 28 4.69 3.89 -1.10
N MET A 29 4.68 2.58 -0.89
CA MET A 29 4.78 1.98 0.45
C MET A 29 6.15 2.14 1.11
N SER A 30 7.23 2.42 0.36
CA SER A 30 8.60 2.53 0.90
C SER A 30 8.73 3.40 2.17
N PRO A 31 8.20 4.64 2.24
CA PRO A 31 8.25 5.43 3.48
C PRO A 31 7.49 4.79 4.65
N ALA A 32 6.35 4.13 4.40
CA ALA A 32 5.61 3.44 5.44
C ALA A 32 6.37 2.20 5.96
N ILE A 33 7.01 1.45 5.05
CA ILE A 33 7.89 0.33 5.40
C ILE A 33 9.08 0.81 6.23
N TRP A 34 9.68 1.94 5.87
CA TRP A 34 10.77 2.53 6.65
C TRP A 34 10.35 2.85 8.09
N VAL A 35 9.22 3.55 8.29
CA VAL A 35 8.70 3.85 9.63
C VAL A 35 8.40 2.56 10.42
N TRP A 36 7.84 1.55 9.75
CA TRP A 36 7.60 0.25 10.36
C TRP A 36 8.89 -0.44 10.81
N THR A 37 9.97 -0.37 10.01
CA THR A 37 11.27 -0.94 10.42
C THR A 37 11.88 -0.23 11.62
N LEU A 38 11.72 1.09 11.73
CA LEU A 38 12.17 1.85 12.91
C LEU A 38 11.42 1.40 14.17
N GLN A 39 10.10 1.20 14.09
CA GLN A 39 9.32 0.73 15.23
C GLN A 39 9.61 -0.74 15.58
N LEU A 40 9.89 -1.58 14.58
CA LEU A 40 10.33 -2.96 14.83
C LEU A 40 11.61 -3.00 15.67
N GLN A 41 12.57 -2.10 15.42
CA GLN A 41 13.81 -2.03 16.21
C GLN A 41 13.55 -1.66 17.68
N VAL A 42 12.58 -0.79 17.94
CA VAL A 42 12.17 -0.41 19.31
C VAL A 42 11.58 -1.62 20.03
N VAL A 43 10.68 -2.35 19.37
CA VAL A 43 10.05 -3.56 19.93
C VAL A 43 11.06 -4.68 20.15
N GLN A 44 12.06 -4.82 19.28
CA GLN A 44 13.11 -5.84 19.41
C GLN A 44 14.14 -5.54 20.51
N ASN A 45 14.25 -4.28 20.95
CA ASN A 45 15.18 -3.85 21.99
C ASN A 45 14.43 -3.19 23.16
N PRO A 46 13.60 -3.95 23.90
CA PRO A 46 12.79 -3.40 24.98
C PRO A 46 13.65 -2.92 26.14
N SER A 47 13.22 -1.84 26.80
CA SER A 47 13.84 -1.36 28.03
C SER A 47 13.56 -2.33 29.17
N GLY A 48 14.59 -2.78 29.91
CA GLY A 48 14.40 -3.72 31.03
C GLY A 48 13.65 -3.15 32.23
N SER A 49 13.50 -1.83 32.33
CA SER A 49 12.91 -1.14 33.48
C SER A 49 11.59 -0.43 33.19
N ASP A 50 11.20 -0.28 31.92
CA ASP A 50 10.00 0.45 31.52
C ASP A 50 8.98 -0.46 30.81
N TRP A 51 8.16 -1.13 31.62
CA TRP A 51 7.11 -2.00 31.10
C TRP A 51 6.03 -1.23 30.33
N ALA A 52 5.67 -0.02 30.79
CA ALA A 52 4.58 0.74 30.19
C ALA A 52 4.96 1.23 28.78
N GLY A 53 6.16 1.80 28.62
CA GLY A 53 6.67 2.22 27.30
C GLY A 53 6.82 1.05 26.32
N ASN A 54 7.29 -0.11 26.79
CA ASN A 54 7.39 -1.31 25.94
C ASN A 54 6.01 -1.84 25.52
N HIS A 55 5.01 -1.77 26.40
CA HIS A 55 3.64 -2.19 26.06
C HIS A 55 3.05 -1.26 25.00
N GLU A 56 3.18 0.05 25.17
CA GLU A 56 2.71 1.05 24.20
C GLU A 56 3.39 0.89 22.83
N ALA A 57 4.71 0.68 22.81
CA ALA A 57 5.44 0.42 21.57
C ALA A 57 4.94 -0.83 20.82
N ASN A 58 4.61 -1.90 21.55
CA ASN A 58 4.02 -3.11 20.96
C ASN A 58 2.63 -2.86 20.38
N VAL A 59 1.78 -2.09 21.07
CA VAL A 59 0.44 -1.72 20.58
C VAL A 59 0.56 -0.88 19.31
N HIS A 60 1.43 0.13 19.30
CA HIS A 60 1.67 0.98 18.13
C HIS A 60 2.23 0.18 16.95
N PHE A 61 3.15 -0.75 17.21
CA PHE A 61 3.68 -1.64 16.18
C PHE A 61 2.60 -2.54 15.56
N ALA A 62 1.71 -3.11 16.39
CA ALA A 62 0.60 -3.92 15.90
C ALA A 62 -0.38 -3.10 15.05
N GLN A 63 -0.71 -1.88 15.48
CA GLN A 63 -1.56 -0.96 14.72
C GLN A 63 -0.94 -0.56 13.38
N LEU A 64 0.35 -0.19 13.37
CA LEU A 64 1.10 0.15 12.15
C LEU A 64 1.15 -1.03 11.18
N THR A 65 1.42 -2.24 11.69
CA THR A 65 1.43 -3.46 10.87
C THR A 65 0.06 -3.69 10.23
N GLY A 66 -1.02 -3.53 11.01
CA GLY A 66 -2.39 -3.64 10.54
C GLY A 66 -2.73 -2.61 9.46
N LEU A 67 -2.29 -1.36 9.61
CA LEU A 67 -2.50 -0.30 8.62
C LEU A 67 -1.73 -0.55 7.32
N ILE A 68 -0.43 -0.88 7.41
CA ILE A 68 0.45 -1.04 6.24
C ILE A 68 0.05 -2.25 5.40
N ALA A 69 -0.30 -3.37 6.02
CA ALA A 69 -0.75 -4.55 5.29
C ALA A 69 -2.25 -4.48 4.95
N GLY A 70 -3.07 -3.99 5.88
CA GLY A 70 -4.52 -4.03 5.77
C GLY A 70 -5.10 -3.01 4.79
N VAL A 71 -4.55 -1.79 4.73
CA VAL A 71 -5.10 -0.73 3.87
C VAL A 71 -4.93 -1.05 2.37
N PRO A 72 -3.74 -1.45 1.87
CA PRO A 72 -3.59 -1.87 0.49
C PRO A 72 -4.43 -3.12 0.16
N ALA A 73 -4.53 -4.08 1.08
CA ALA A 73 -5.33 -5.30 0.89
C ALA A 73 -6.83 -4.97 0.80
N ALA A 74 -7.36 -4.14 1.69
CA ALA A 74 -8.74 -3.68 1.67
C ALA A 74 -9.05 -2.86 0.41
N GLY A 75 -8.13 -1.98 0.01
CA GLY A 75 -8.21 -1.23 -1.25
C GLY A 75 -8.28 -2.15 -2.46
N GLY A 76 -7.40 -3.14 -2.52
CA GLY A 76 -7.40 -4.14 -3.59
C GLY A 76 -8.67 -4.98 -3.63
N PHE A 77 -9.18 -5.40 -2.48
CA PHE A 77 -10.43 -6.14 -2.39
C PHE A 77 -11.64 -5.31 -2.86
N LEU A 78 -11.76 -4.06 -2.39
CA LEU A 78 -12.83 -3.14 -2.81
C LEU A 78 -12.73 -2.79 -4.30
N GLY A 79 -11.51 -2.57 -4.81
CA GLY A 79 -11.27 -2.32 -6.23
C GLY A 79 -11.63 -3.53 -7.11
N ALA A 80 -11.32 -4.75 -6.65
CA ALA A 80 -11.72 -5.98 -7.32
C ALA A 80 -13.24 -6.14 -7.37
N LEU A 81 -13.91 -5.92 -6.24
CA LEU A 81 -15.38 -5.98 -6.14
C LEU A 81 -16.05 -4.95 -7.04
N LEU A 82 -15.58 -3.71 -7.07
CA LEU A 82 -16.14 -2.65 -7.90
C LEU A 82 -15.96 -2.96 -9.39
N ALA A 83 -14.79 -3.47 -9.79
CA ALA A 83 -14.55 -3.87 -11.17
C ALA A 83 -15.41 -5.08 -11.57
N ALA A 84 -15.56 -6.07 -10.68
CA ALA A 84 -16.43 -7.22 -10.91
C ALA A 84 -17.91 -6.79 -11.06
N ALA A 85 -18.39 -5.89 -10.20
CA ALA A 85 -19.75 -5.34 -10.27
C ALA A 85 -20.02 -4.58 -11.59
N ARG A 86 -18.99 -3.93 -12.15
CA ARG A 86 -19.06 -3.25 -13.45
C ARG A 86 -18.84 -4.16 -14.64
N ARG A 87 -18.66 -5.48 -14.45
CA ARG A 87 -18.28 -6.47 -15.49
C ARG A 87 -16.93 -6.17 -16.16
N HIS A 88 -16.04 -5.49 -15.45
CA HIS A 88 -14.66 -5.24 -15.85
C HIS A 88 -13.72 -6.29 -15.25
N HIS A 89 -12.46 -6.31 -15.70
CA HIS A 89 -11.46 -7.24 -15.16
C HIS A 89 -11.12 -6.94 -13.70
N ALA A 90 -11.47 -7.87 -12.81
CA ALA A 90 -11.23 -7.78 -11.37
C ALA A 90 -9.75 -7.51 -11.01
N GLY A 91 -8.80 -8.10 -11.74
CA GLY A 91 -7.36 -7.91 -11.47
C GLY A 91 -6.86 -6.47 -11.67
N ALA A 92 -7.34 -5.78 -12.73
CA ALA A 92 -7.01 -4.37 -12.94
C ALA A 92 -7.66 -3.48 -11.88
N GLY A 93 -8.92 -3.77 -11.52
CA GLY A 93 -9.61 -3.09 -10.42
C GLY A 93 -8.92 -3.25 -9.08
N ALA A 94 -8.43 -4.46 -8.78
CA ALA A 94 -7.68 -4.74 -7.56
C ALA A 94 -6.39 -3.93 -7.48
N ALA A 95 -5.62 -3.88 -8.57
CA ALA A 95 -4.37 -3.11 -8.60
C ALA A 95 -4.63 -1.60 -8.43
N THR A 96 -5.64 -1.05 -9.10
CA THR A 96 -6.02 0.36 -8.94
C THR A 96 -6.52 0.65 -7.52
N GLY A 97 -7.34 -0.23 -6.95
CA GLY A 97 -7.85 -0.08 -5.59
C GLY A 97 -6.75 -0.12 -4.53
N ALA A 98 -5.80 -1.05 -4.66
CA ALA A 98 -4.64 -1.14 -3.77
C ALA A 98 -3.75 0.11 -3.87
N PHE A 99 -3.51 0.60 -5.09
CA PHE A 99 -2.75 1.83 -5.32
C PHE A 99 -3.44 3.06 -4.71
N LEU A 100 -4.74 3.24 -4.94
CA LEU A 100 -5.50 4.37 -4.39
C LEU A 100 -5.57 4.33 -2.86
N ALA A 101 -5.77 3.16 -2.27
CA ALA A 101 -5.75 3.01 -0.81
C ALA A 101 -4.36 3.33 -0.23
N THR A 102 -3.30 2.94 -0.93
CA THR A 102 -1.92 3.27 -0.55
C THR A 102 -1.66 4.76 -0.61
N ILE A 103 -2.12 5.45 -1.65
CA ILE A 103 -2.07 6.92 -1.71
C ILE A 103 -2.86 7.53 -0.55
N GLY A 104 -4.07 7.03 -0.28
CA GLY A 104 -4.90 7.50 0.84
C GLY A 104 -4.20 7.35 2.19
N LEU A 105 -3.52 6.23 2.42
CA LEU A 105 -2.74 6.00 3.63
C LEU A 105 -1.60 7.01 3.77
N ILE A 106 -0.87 7.29 2.69
CA ILE A 106 0.23 8.25 2.71
C ILE A 106 -0.30 9.67 2.92
N ALA A 107 -1.36 10.06 2.21
CA ALA A 107 -1.98 11.37 2.36
C ALA A 107 -2.49 11.57 3.80
N PHE A 108 -3.13 10.56 4.38
CA PHE A 108 -3.55 10.57 5.78
C PHE A 108 -2.35 10.68 6.74
N GLY A 109 -1.30 9.89 6.54
CA GLY A 109 -0.09 9.96 7.35
C GLY A 109 0.64 11.30 7.25
N VAL A 110 0.71 11.90 6.07
CA VAL A 110 1.27 13.25 5.87
C VAL A 110 0.39 14.31 6.53
N TYR A 111 -0.93 14.20 6.40
CA TYR A 111 -1.87 15.12 7.07
C TYR A 111 -1.73 15.03 8.59
N ASP A 112 -1.71 13.82 9.14
CA ASP A 112 -1.56 13.59 10.59
C ASP A 112 -0.20 14.10 11.09
N PHE A 113 0.88 13.84 10.34
CA PHE A 113 2.19 14.40 10.62
C PHE A 113 2.14 15.93 10.62
N LEU A 114 1.58 16.57 9.59
CA LEU A 114 1.48 18.02 9.53
C LEU A 114 0.58 18.58 10.65
N ALA A 115 -0.51 17.92 11.02
CA ALA A 115 -1.41 18.37 12.08
C ALA A 115 -0.76 18.32 13.47
N HIS A 116 0.14 17.37 13.71
CA HIS A 116 0.86 17.22 14.98
C HIS A 116 2.23 17.91 14.97
N PHE A 117 2.83 18.15 13.80
CA PHE A 117 4.10 18.85 13.60
C PHE A 117 3.94 20.27 13.03
N THR A 118 2.72 20.82 12.97
CA THR A 118 2.53 22.27 12.72
C THR A 118 3.15 23.08 13.85
N LEU A 119 4.42 23.38 13.66
CA LEU A 119 5.12 24.62 13.96
C LEU A 119 4.70 25.25 15.29
N ALA A 120 5.36 24.81 16.37
CA ALA A 120 5.62 25.73 17.46
C ALA A 120 6.19 27.03 16.86
N PRO A 121 5.55 28.20 17.08
CA PRO A 121 6.14 29.48 16.71
C PRO A 121 7.46 29.72 17.46
#